data_AF-A0A945G3Y3-F1
#
_entry.id   AF-A0A945G3Y3-F1
#
_cell.length_a   1.000
_cell.length_b   1.000
_cell.length_c   1.000
_cell.angle_alpha   90.00
_cell.angle_beta   90.00
_cell.angle_gamma   90.00
#
_symmetry.space_group_name_H-M   'P 1'
#
loop_
_entity.id
_entity.type
_entity.pdbx_description
1 polymer ?
#
loop_
_entity_poly.entity_id
_entity_poly.type
_entity_poly.pdbx_seq_one_letter_code
_entity_poly.pdbx_strand_id
1 'polypeptide(L)'
;YLFAGSKTETKPVQAGNLDTAPTFDASNNTTAEPSFYYQGDDTTLKARIDEGVEINYGVTAADSGFEKLIRAVRIMKSVDVGDANYIAKYQDALDLVISAEERFQAVELDIGTKIQQLDSTNTKLDDSRNFLSGIISDIESVDTFTAIAELTQDQTMLEASYSTLVRLSRLNLTSFF
;
A
#
# COMPACT_ATOMS: atom_id res chain seq x y z
N TYR A 1 10.08 8.86 -11.68
CA TYR A 1 8.91 9.75 -11.82
C TYR A 1 7.66 8.98 -11.46
N LEU A 2 6.80 9.56 -10.60
CA LEU A 2 5.64 8.86 -10.03
C LEU A 2 4.56 8.53 -11.07
N PHE A 3 4.35 9.43 -12.05
CA PHE A 3 3.27 9.31 -13.04
C PHE A 3 3.70 8.75 -14.41
N ALA A 4 4.89 8.15 -14.50
CA ALA A 4 5.48 7.70 -15.76
C ALA A 4 5.25 6.21 -16.08
N GLY A 5 4.42 5.51 -15.28
CA GLY A 5 4.27 4.06 -15.39
C GLY A 5 5.56 3.35 -15.02
N SER A 6 6.01 2.40 -15.85
CA SER A 6 7.26 1.68 -15.64
C SER A 6 8.51 2.47 -16.03
N LYS A 7 8.38 3.55 -16.82
CA LYS A 7 9.49 4.44 -17.21
C LYS A 7 9.85 5.45 -16.12
N THR A 8 10.36 4.97 -15.01
CA THR A 8 10.69 5.80 -13.83
C THR A 8 11.78 6.84 -14.09
N GLU A 9 12.58 6.70 -15.16
CA GLU A 9 13.69 7.60 -15.49
C GLU A 9 13.30 8.75 -16.44
N THR A 10 12.11 8.70 -17.07
CA THR A 10 11.67 9.74 -18.01
C THR A 10 10.59 10.63 -17.43
N LYS A 11 10.67 11.94 -17.67
CA LYS A 11 9.60 12.88 -17.28
C LYS A 11 8.28 12.44 -17.93
N PRO A 12 7.20 12.23 -17.15
CA PRO A 12 5.95 11.68 -17.67
C PRO A 12 5.22 12.68 -18.57
N VAL A 13 5.34 13.97 -18.23
CA VAL A 13 4.79 15.09 -19.00
C VAL A 13 5.97 15.88 -19.54
N GLN A 14 6.07 15.95 -20.86
CA GLN A 14 6.89 16.96 -21.52
C GLN A 14 5.92 17.93 -22.19
N ALA A 15 5.94 19.18 -21.73
CA ALA A 15 5.20 20.23 -22.43
C ALA A 15 5.82 20.40 -23.81
N GLY A 16 5.12 19.96 -24.86
CA GLY A 16 5.40 20.37 -26.22
C GLY A 16 5.20 21.87 -26.40
N ASN A 17 5.07 22.34 -27.64
CA ASN A 17 4.73 23.74 -27.87
C ASN A 17 3.29 24.04 -27.41
N LEU A 18 3.15 24.68 -26.24
CA LEU A 18 1.85 25.06 -25.67
C LEU A 18 1.18 26.23 -26.41
N ASP A 19 1.86 26.87 -27.36
CA ASP A 19 1.35 28.02 -28.12
C ASP A 19 0.21 27.66 -29.06
N THR A 20 0.05 26.37 -29.38
CA THR A 20 -0.96 25.88 -30.32
C THR A 20 -1.89 24.86 -29.66
N ALA A 21 -3.19 25.13 -29.69
CA ALA A 21 -4.22 24.16 -29.35
C ALA A 21 -4.51 23.17 -30.50
N PRO A 22 -5.16 22.03 -30.20
CA PRO A 22 -5.73 21.18 -31.23
C PRO A 22 -6.73 21.97 -32.09
N THR A 23 -7.00 21.46 -33.29
CA THR A 23 -7.94 22.12 -34.21
C THR A 23 -9.36 22.09 -33.64
N PHE A 24 -10.05 23.22 -33.70
CA PHE A 24 -11.47 23.33 -33.32
C PHE A 24 -12.37 22.74 -34.41
N ASP A 25 -13.38 21.98 -33.99
CA ASP A 25 -14.45 21.52 -34.88
C ASP A 25 -15.49 22.63 -35.15
N ALA A 26 -16.54 22.29 -35.91
CA ALA A 26 -17.63 23.23 -36.22
C ALA A 26 -18.44 23.67 -34.99
N SER A 27 -18.32 22.96 -33.86
CA SER A 27 -18.94 23.28 -32.58
C SER A 27 -18.02 24.06 -31.64
N ASN A 28 -16.81 24.41 -32.08
CA ASN A 28 -15.73 25.02 -31.28
C ASN A 28 -15.18 24.11 -30.17
N ASN A 29 -15.26 22.79 -30.34
CA ASN A 29 -14.65 21.83 -29.42
C ASN A 29 -13.33 21.30 -29.97
N THR A 30 -12.46 20.85 -29.09
CA THR A 30 -11.18 20.23 -29.44
C THR A 30 -11.19 18.72 -29.23
N THR A 31 -10.34 18.00 -29.97
CA THR A 31 -10.13 16.55 -29.77
C THR A 31 -8.96 16.31 -28.82
N ALA A 32 -9.03 15.22 -28.04
CA ALA A 32 -7.98 14.84 -27.10
C ALA A 32 -6.68 14.41 -27.82
N GLU A 33 -5.53 14.88 -27.33
CA GLU A 33 -4.20 14.55 -27.89
C GLU A 33 -3.23 14.05 -26.81
N PRO A 34 -3.47 12.87 -26.19
CA PRO A 34 -2.64 12.38 -25.09
C PRO A 34 -1.16 12.16 -25.47
N SER A 35 -0.90 11.79 -26.73
CA SER A 35 0.46 11.64 -27.27
C SER A 35 1.24 12.95 -27.39
N PHE A 36 0.58 14.10 -27.28
CA PHE A 36 1.24 15.41 -27.36
C PHE A 36 2.18 15.67 -26.18
N TYR A 37 1.82 15.19 -24.99
CA TYR A 37 2.56 15.48 -23.75
C TYR A 37 3.05 14.22 -23.03
N TYR A 38 2.37 13.09 -23.20
CA TYR A 38 2.64 11.90 -22.40
C TYR A 38 3.76 11.05 -23.02
N GLN A 39 4.84 10.86 -22.27
CA GLN A 39 5.99 10.04 -22.69
C GLN A 39 6.21 8.78 -21.85
N GLY A 40 5.33 8.55 -20.87
CA GLY A 40 5.36 7.36 -20.02
C GLY A 40 4.89 6.10 -20.73
N ASP A 41 4.42 5.13 -19.95
CA ASP A 41 3.71 3.95 -20.43
C ASP A 41 2.50 3.65 -19.54
N ASP A 42 1.56 2.85 -20.05
CA ASP A 42 0.32 2.50 -19.33
C ASP A 42 0.52 1.39 -18.29
N THR A 43 1.76 1.07 -17.92
CA THR A 43 2.04 -0.01 -16.97
C THR A 43 1.72 0.46 -15.56
N THR A 44 0.73 -0.19 -14.95
CA THR A 44 0.43 -0.04 -13.52
C THR A 44 1.22 -1.09 -12.73
N LEU A 45 1.76 -0.69 -11.58
CA LEU A 45 2.52 -1.59 -10.72
C LEU A 45 1.57 -2.37 -9.80
N LYS A 46 2.01 -3.52 -9.31
CA LYS A 46 1.24 -4.36 -8.40
C LYS A 46 2.02 -4.63 -7.14
N ALA A 47 1.37 -4.52 -5.98
CA ALA A 47 1.92 -4.88 -4.69
C ALA A 47 1.06 -5.99 -4.10
N ARG A 48 1.71 -7.08 -3.68
CA ARG A 48 1.07 -8.09 -2.84
C ARG A 48 1.10 -7.61 -1.40
N ILE A 49 -0.07 -7.52 -0.77
CA ILE A 49 -0.23 -6.99 0.59
C ILE A 49 -0.59 -8.09 1.61
N ASP A 50 -1.07 -9.23 1.13
CA ASP A 50 -1.37 -10.44 1.92
C ASP A 50 -1.33 -11.66 0.98
N GLU A 51 -1.39 -12.87 1.53
CA GLU A 51 -1.47 -14.11 0.75
C GLU A 51 -2.73 -14.09 -0.12
N GLY A 52 -2.53 -14.07 -1.44
CA GLY A 52 -3.62 -13.96 -2.41
C GLY A 52 -4.26 -12.57 -2.55
N VAL A 53 -3.78 -11.53 -1.86
CA VAL A 53 -4.30 -10.16 -1.98
C VAL A 53 -3.28 -9.25 -2.67
N GLU A 54 -3.62 -8.81 -3.87
CA GLU A 54 -2.81 -7.88 -4.67
C GLU A 54 -3.56 -6.55 -4.88
N ILE A 55 -2.87 -5.44 -4.66
CA ILE A 55 -3.35 -4.09 -4.97
C ILE A 55 -2.56 -3.55 -6.16
N ASN A 56 -3.28 -3.09 -7.20
CA ASN A 56 -2.71 -2.33 -8.30
C ASN A 56 -2.51 -0.88 -7.86
N TYR A 57 -1.28 -0.37 -7.98
CA TYR A 57 -0.90 0.99 -7.61
C TYR A 57 -0.16 1.71 -8.74
N GLY A 58 -0.11 3.02 -8.63
CA GLY A 58 0.43 3.90 -9.66
C GLY A 58 -0.69 4.52 -10.49
N VAL A 59 -0.67 5.85 -10.57
CA VAL A 59 -1.48 6.63 -11.49
C VAL A 59 -0.52 7.08 -12.60
N THR A 60 -0.90 6.92 -13.85
CA THR A 60 -0.11 7.39 -14.99
C THR A 60 -0.58 8.78 -15.42
N ALA A 61 0.32 9.60 -15.96
CA ALA A 61 -0.08 10.87 -16.58
C ALA A 61 -0.84 10.67 -17.91
N ALA A 62 -1.06 9.42 -18.34
CA ALA A 62 -2.02 9.04 -19.37
C ALA A 62 -3.48 9.27 -18.94
N ASP A 63 -3.72 9.45 -17.63
CA ASP A 63 -5.06 9.73 -17.14
C ASP A 63 -5.66 10.97 -17.84
N SER A 64 -6.92 10.83 -18.27
CA SER A 64 -7.61 11.86 -19.04
C SER A 64 -7.70 13.21 -18.32
N GLY A 65 -7.56 13.28 -16.99
CA GLY A 65 -7.53 14.55 -16.26
C GLY A 65 -6.34 15.42 -16.66
N PHE A 66 -5.14 14.82 -16.81
CA PHE A 66 -3.95 15.55 -17.25
C PHE A 66 -4.09 16.05 -18.69
N GLU A 67 -4.65 15.22 -19.58
CA GLU A 67 -4.90 15.58 -20.98
C GLU A 67 -5.82 16.79 -21.08
N LYS A 68 -6.97 16.73 -20.40
CA LYS A 68 -7.97 17.81 -20.42
C LYS A 68 -7.41 19.11 -19.87
N LEU A 69 -6.67 19.06 -18.76
CA LEU A 69 -6.05 20.23 -18.16
C LEU A 69 -5.00 20.86 -19.11
N ILE A 70 -4.11 20.06 -19.70
CA ILE A 70 -3.10 20.54 -20.63
C ILE A 70 -3.76 21.13 -21.88
N ARG A 71 -4.80 20.48 -22.40
CA ARG A 71 -5.56 20.95 -23.56
C ARG A 71 -6.28 22.26 -23.27
N ALA A 72 -6.90 22.41 -22.10
CA ALA A 72 -7.52 23.66 -21.67
C ALA A 72 -6.50 24.81 -21.64
N VAL A 73 -5.31 24.57 -21.08
CA VAL A 73 -4.23 25.57 -21.06
C VAL A 73 -3.78 25.95 -22.47
N ARG A 74 -3.64 24.98 -23.37
CA ARG A 74 -3.31 25.23 -24.78
C ARG A 74 -4.39 26.07 -25.48
N ILE A 75 -5.66 25.76 -25.26
CA ILE A 75 -6.79 26.53 -25.80
C ILE A 75 -6.71 27.98 -25.30
N MET A 76 -6.62 28.19 -23.99
CA MET A 76 -6.57 29.52 -23.39
C MET A 76 -5.41 30.37 -23.90
N LYS A 77 -4.27 29.74 -24.24
CA LYS A 77 -3.10 30.43 -24.79
C LYS A 77 -3.22 30.72 -26.30
N SER A 78 -3.89 29.84 -27.05
CA SER A 78 -3.99 29.92 -28.51
C SER A 78 -5.13 30.81 -29.02
N VAL A 79 -6.19 31.00 -28.23
CA VAL A 79 -7.37 31.74 -28.64
C VAL A 79 -7.15 33.24 -28.40
N ASP A 80 -7.25 34.02 -29.48
CA ASP A 80 -7.24 35.47 -29.43
C ASP A 80 -8.66 36.00 -29.13
N VAL A 81 -8.76 37.07 -28.35
CA VAL A 81 -10.01 37.79 -28.06
C VAL A 81 -10.64 38.43 -29.30
N GLY A 82 -9.88 38.59 -30.38
CA GLY A 82 -10.36 39.03 -31.69
C GLY A 82 -11.04 37.94 -32.53
N ASP A 83 -11.04 36.68 -32.10
CA ASP A 83 -11.70 35.57 -32.81
C ASP A 83 -13.23 35.67 -32.70
N ALA A 84 -13.96 35.45 -33.80
CA ALA A 84 -15.41 35.52 -33.85
C ALA A 84 -16.13 34.58 -32.86
N ASN A 85 -15.45 33.52 -32.38
CA ASN A 85 -16.00 32.55 -31.43
C ASN A 85 -15.17 32.42 -30.14
N TYR A 86 -14.40 33.44 -29.76
CA TYR A 86 -13.51 33.36 -28.60
C TYR A 86 -14.23 32.91 -27.31
N ILE A 87 -15.45 33.41 -27.06
CA ILE A 87 -16.25 33.07 -25.88
C ILE A 87 -16.55 31.56 -25.83
N ALA A 88 -16.99 30.97 -26.94
CA ALA A 88 -17.32 29.54 -27.00
C ALA A 88 -16.08 28.68 -26.77
N LYS A 89 -14.92 29.08 -27.32
CA LYS A 89 -13.65 28.38 -27.14
C LYS A 89 -13.12 28.46 -25.70
N TYR A 90 -13.31 29.61 -25.03
CA TYR A 90 -13.00 29.72 -23.59
C TYR A 90 -13.95 28.90 -22.72
N GLN A 91 -15.22 28.77 -23.11
CA GLN A 91 -16.16 27.88 -22.42
C GLN A 91 -15.74 26.41 -22.55
N ASP A 92 -15.35 25.93 -23.74
CA ASP A 92 -14.77 24.58 -23.91
C ASP A 92 -13.55 24.37 -23.01
N ALA A 93 -12.64 25.34 -22.93
CA ALA A 93 -11.49 25.26 -22.04
C ALA A 93 -11.88 25.17 -20.56
N LEU A 94 -12.89 25.92 -20.11
CA LEU A 94 -13.39 25.86 -18.74
C LEU A 94 -14.04 24.50 -18.45
N ASP A 95 -14.86 23.98 -19.37
CA ASP A 95 -15.50 22.68 -19.24
C ASP A 95 -14.47 21.55 -19.16
N LEU A 96 -13.37 21.67 -19.91
CA LEU A 96 -12.24 20.75 -19.83
C LEU A 96 -11.52 20.82 -18.47
N VAL A 97 -11.38 22.01 -17.86
CA VAL A 97 -10.80 22.15 -16.51
C VAL A 97 -11.71 21.50 -15.46
N ILE A 98 -13.02 21.76 -15.52
CA ILE A 98 -13.99 21.14 -14.60
C ILE A 98 -13.96 19.62 -14.74
N SER A 99 -13.97 19.11 -15.98
CA SER A 99 -13.88 17.68 -16.25
C SER A 99 -12.55 17.05 -15.83
N ALA A 100 -11.46 17.83 -15.80
CA ALA A 100 -10.17 17.40 -15.29
C ALA A 100 -10.19 17.30 -13.76
N GLU A 101 -10.79 18.29 -13.08
CA GLU A 101 -10.97 18.29 -11.63
C GLU A 101 -11.80 17.09 -11.16
N GLU A 102 -12.96 16.84 -11.77
CA GLU A 102 -13.79 15.67 -11.46
C GLU A 102 -13.01 14.36 -11.60
N ARG A 103 -12.16 14.29 -12.63
CA ARG A 103 -11.33 13.11 -12.86
C ARG A 103 -10.26 12.96 -11.78
N PHE A 104 -9.62 14.03 -11.35
CA PHE A 104 -8.64 13.98 -10.25
C PHE A 104 -9.30 13.61 -8.92
N GLN A 105 -10.49 14.14 -8.62
CA GLN A 105 -11.26 13.73 -7.44
C GLN A 105 -11.57 12.22 -7.49
N ALA A 106 -11.97 11.68 -8.64
CA ALA A 106 -12.20 10.25 -8.79
C ALA A 106 -10.92 9.41 -8.56
N VAL A 107 -9.76 9.90 -9.00
CA VAL A 107 -8.46 9.28 -8.76
C VAL A 107 -8.09 9.32 -7.27
N GLU A 108 -8.32 10.45 -6.59
CA GLU A 108 -8.09 10.59 -5.15
C GLU A 108 -8.97 9.65 -4.33
N LEU A 109 -10.24 9.50 -4.72
CA LEU A 109 -11.16 8.55 -4.08
C LEU A 109 -10.68 7.09 -4.28
N ASP A 110 -10.26 6.72 -5.49
CA ASP A 110 -9.70 5.38 -5.76
C ASP A 110 -8.46 5.11 -4.89
N ILE A 111 -7.54 6.07 -4.80
CA ILE A 111 -6.37 5.98 -3.91
C ILE A 111 -6.80 5.83 -2.44
N GLY A 112 -7.77 6.62 -1.99
CA GLY A 112 -8.29 6.54 -0.63
C GLY A 112 -8.88 5.18 -0.29
N THR A 113 -9.66 4.59 -1.20
CA THR A 113 -10.19 3.22 -1.00
C THR A 113 -9.10 2.16 -0.92
N LYS A 114 -8.04 2.29 -1.72
CA LYS A 114 -6.88 1.38 -1.68
C LYS A 114 -6.08 1.51 -0.39
N ILE A 115 -5.91 2.74 0.13
CA ILE A 115 -5.29 2.97 1.45
C ILE A 115 -6.13 2.31 2.54
N GLN A 116 -7.44 2.51 2.53
CA GLN A 116 -8.34 1.89 3.52
C GLN A 116 -8.31 0.35 3.47
N GLN A 117 -8.22 -0.22 2.27
CA GLN A 117 -8.05 -1.66 2.08
C GLN A 117 -6.72 -2.15 2.66
N LEU A 118 -5.63 -1.44 2.38
CA LEU A 118 -4.30 -1.75 2.89
C LEU A 118 -4.23 -1.66 4.42
N ASP A 119 -4.83 -0.64 5.02
CA ASP A 119 -4.92 -0.49 6.48
C ASP A 119 -5.72 -1.64 7.11
N SER A 120 -6.88 -1.99 6.53
CA SER A 120 -7.68 -3.12 7.01
C SER A 120 -6.93 -4.44 6.93
N THR A 121 -6.15 -4.67 5.86
CA THR A 121 -5.31 -5.86 5.74
C THR A 121 -4.19 -5.87 6.77
N ASN A 122 -3.50 -4.74 6.99
CA ASN A 122 -2.47 -4.64 8.04
C ASN A 122 -3.03 -4.96 9.42
N THR A 123 -4.19 -4.40 9.78
CA THR A 123 -4.83 -4.72 11.08
C THR A 123 -5.10 -6.22 11.22
N LYS A 124 -5.61 -6.89 10.18
CA LYS A 124 -5.85 -8.34 10.21
C LYS A 124 -4.56 -9.16 10.37
N LEU A 125 -3.49 -8.73 9.71
CA LEU A 125 -2.18 -9.38 9.82
C LEU A 125 -1.59 -9.20 11.22
N ASP A 126 -1.72 -8.02 11.81
CA ASP A 126 -1.30 -7.75 13.19
C ASP A 126 -2.13 -8.55 14.21
N ASP A 127 -3.45 -8.63 14.03
CA ASP A 127 -4.32 -9.47 14.87
C ASP A 127 -3.92 -10.95 14.79
N SER A 128 -3.66 -11.44 13.58
CA SER A 128 -3.20 -12.81 13.35
C SER A 128 -1.84 -13.06 14.01
N ARG A 129 -0.91 -12.11 13.90
CA ARG A 129 0.40 -12.17 14.55
C ARG A 129 0.25 -12.19 16.07
N ASN A 130 -0.60 -11.35 16.65
CA ASN A 130 -0.84 -11.29 18.09
C ASN A 130 -1.48 -12.58 18.61
N PHE A 131 -2.46 -13.12 17.88
CA PHE A 131 -3.08 -14.40 18.20
C PHE A 131 -2.06 -15.56 18.21
N LEU A 132 -1.25 -15.66 17.16
CA LEU A 132 -0.20 -16.68 17.07
C LEU A 132 0.87 -16.50 18.16
N SER A 133 1.24 -15.25 18.47
CA SER A 133 2.18 -14.95 19.56
C SER A 133 1.61 -15.34 20.93
N GLY A 134 0.30 -15.18 21.14
CA GLY A 134 -0.39 -15.66 22.34
C GLY A 134 -0.33 -17.18 22.47
N ILE A 135 -0.63 -17.91 21.39
CA ILE A 135 -0.51 -19.38 21.36
C ILE A 135 0.91 -19.83 21.68
N ILE A 136 1.93 -19.20 21.09
CA ILE A 136 3.33 -19.52 21.36
C ILE A 136 3.65 -19.28 22.84
N SER A 137 3.26 -18.13 23.38
CA SER A 137 3.46 -17.80 24.81
C SER A 137 2.78 -18.80 25.75
N ASP A 138 1.57 -19.27 25.42
CA ASP A 138 0.85 -20.27 26.22
C ASP A 138 1.58 -21.62 26.21
N ILE A 139 2.05 -22.06 25.04
CA ILE A 139 2.84 -23.30 24.89
C ILE A 139 4.16 -23.20 25.67
N GLU A 140 4.93 -22.12 25.47
CA GLU A 140 6.20 -21.89 26.17
C GLU A 140 6.02 -21.79 27.69
N SER A 141 4.94 -21.16 28.14
CA SER A 141 4.62 -21.05 29.57
C SER A 141 4.29 -22.42 30.17
N VAL A 142 3.45 -23.23 29.52
CA VAL A 142 3.12 -24.58 29.99
C VAL A 142 4.36 -25.46 30.14
N ASP A 143 5.29 -25.40 29.18
CA ASP A 143 6.53 -26.18 29.24
C ASP A 143 7.44 -25.74 30.40
N THR A 144 7.56 -24.43 30.67
CA THR A 144 8.36 -23.95 31.82
C THR A 144 7.75 -24.31 33.17
N PHE A 145 6.42 -24.22 33.32
CA PHE A 145 5.74 -24.66 34.55
C PHE A 145 5.88 -26.16 34.79
N THR A 146 5.71 -26.98 33.74
CA THR A 146 5.90 -28.43 33.80
C THR A 146 7.34 -28.78 34.18
N ALA A 147 8.32 -28.15 33.54
CA ALA A 147 9.73 -28.38 33.82
C ALA A 147 10.13 -28.02 35.27
N ILE A 148 9.58 -26.94 35.84
CA ILE A 148 9.82 -26.58 37.25
C ILE A 148 9.17 -27.59 38.20
N ALA A 149 7.96 -28.06 37.89
CA ALA A 149 7.27 -29.05 38.70
C ALA A 149 8.00 -30.41 38.70
N GLU A 150 8.42 -30.88 37.52
CA GLU A 150 9.24 -32.10 37.38
C GLU A 150 10.58 -31.96 38.12
N LEU A 151 11.28 -30.84 37.97
CA LEU A 151 12.54 -30.58 38.68
C LEU A 151 12.37 -30.59 40.20
N THR A 152 11.31 -29.98 40.73
CA THR A 152 11.03 -29.94 42.17
C THR A 152 10.70 -31.34 42.71
N GLN A 153 9.94 -32.12 41.94
CA GLN A 153 9.61 -33.50 42.27
C GLN A 153 10.85 -34.39 42.25
N ASP A 154 11.70 -34.25 41.24
CA ASP A 154 12.97 -34.97 41.13
C ASP A 154 13.91 -34.64 42.29
N GLN A 155 14.03 -33.36 42.67
CA GLN A 155 14.78 -32.93 43.86
C GLN A 155 14.25 -33.57 45.15
N THR A 156 12.92 -33.55 45.34
CA THR A 156 12.28 -34.15 46.52
C THR A 156 12.53 -35.66 46.59
N MET A 157 12.45 -36.35 45.45
CA MET A 157 12.72 -37.78 45.34
C MET A 157 14.20 -38.10 45.62
N LEU A 158 15.13 -37.26 45.14
CA LEU A 158 16.57 -37.39 45.42
C LEU A 158 16.86 -37.19 46.91
N GLU A 159 16.29 -36.18 47.56
CA GLU A 159 16.41 -35.96 49.00
C GLU A 159 15.86 -37.13 49.82
N ALA A 160 14.69 -37.65 49.45
CA ALA A 160 14.11 -38.84 50.07
C ALA A 160 15.02 -40.07 49.91
N SER A 161 15.60 -40.26 48.73
CA SER A 161 16.56 -41.35 48.44
C SER A 161 17.85 -41.20 49.26
N TYR A 162 18.38 -39.99 49.43
CA TYR A 162 19.52 -39.74 50.30
C TYR A 162 19.17 -39.98 51.78
N SER A 163 18.01 -39.54 52.25
CA SER A 163 17.58 -39.75 53.63
C SER A 163 17.41 -41.25 53.95
N THR A 164 16.89 -42.03 53.01
CA THR A 164 16.73 -43.48 53.14
C THR A 164 18.07 -44.20 53.04
N LEU A 165 18.98 -43.80 52.15
CA LEU A 165 20.36 -44.31 52.09
C LEU A 165 21.12 -44.01 53.40
N VAL A 166 21.01 -42.81 53.95
CA VAL A 166 21.61 -42.45 55.25
C VAL A 166 21.00 -43.28 56.38
N ARG A 167 19.69 -43.52 56.37
CA ARG A 167 19.00 -44.36 57.37
C ARG A 167 19.39 -45.83 57.26
N LEU A 168 19.53 -46.37 56.05
CA LEU A 168 20.04 -47.72 55.77
C LEU A 168 21.51 -47.87 56.16
N SER A 169 22.35 -46.88 55.85
CA SER A 169 23.76 -46.83 56.26
C SER A 169 23.91 -46.82 57.78
N ARG A 170 23.08 -46.03 58.48
CA ARG A 170 23.03 -46.02 59.96
C ARG A 170 22.54 -47.36 60.53
N LEU A 171 21.52 -48.00 59.96
CA LEU A 171 21.02 -49.31 60.38
C LEU A 171 22.04 -50.44 60.16
N ASN A 172 22.84 -50.38 59.09
CA ASN A 172 23.93 -51.32 58.82
C ASN A 172 25.14 -51.11 59.75
N LEU A 173 25.32 -49.92 60.32
CA LEU A 173 26.40 -49.59 61.25
C LEU A 173 26.04 -49.87 62.73
N THR A 174 24.77 -49.82 63.12
CA THR A 174 24.30 -50.15 64.48
C THR A 174 23.88 -51.62 64.65
N SER A 175 24.01 -52.46 63.62
CA SER A 175 23.79 -53.92 63.70
C SER A 175 25.09 -54.73 63.71
N PHE A 176 26.25 -54.06 63.76
CA PHE A 176 27.57 -54.70 63.84
C PHE A 176 28.41 -54.31 65.08
N PHE A 177 27.80 -53.65 66.07
CA PHE A 177 28.31 -53.55 67.45
C PHE A 177 27.15 -53.58 68.44
#